data_AF-A0A2Z6R3C1-F1
#
_entry.id   AF-A0A2Z6R3C1-F1
#
_cell.length_a   1.000
_cell.length_b   1.000
_cell.length_c   1.000
_cell.angle_alpha   90.00
_cell.angle_beta   90.00
_cell.angle_gamma   90.00
#
_symmetry.space_group_name_H-M   'P 1'
#
loop_
_entity.id
_entity.type
_entity.pdbx_description
1 polymer ?
#
loop_
_entity_poly.entity_id
_entity_poly.type
_entity_poly.pdbx_seq_one_letter_code
_entity_poly.pdbx_strand_id
1 'polypeptide(L)'
;MIVDKYPPLKIKRESVKEYIDAHYKVVNTNKMNLEPPLPSPIPVPSNNIVSGKKSVTPRISKEEKLKKIREAKQTRIMNAKDAVTDYSNKKKFDTGNNDNIEKSSGDKQLPKVVPNSITGWNNLVENRIQEAMTAGEFKNLSYHGKPLPEDPNDRNPYLDRTEFLLNRIVQRQGSAPAWIEYKKDVDSEIYLFRQRIRESWLRYANANKIDPHNRNISWENDQTSYYEKTIKKLNSRLRSYNTIAPYTVRRSYLSLELEFERMYRNVRQDTNNKTKVMNRDENENKDIDLLFKNSYDNDNLGFKKENNIWDSFAKNIKWMLGK
;
A
#
# COMPACT_ATOMS: atom_id res chain seq x y z
N MET A 1 -7.44 -24.96 11.87
CA MET A 1 -6.22 -25.47 11.20
C MET A 1 -5.99 -24.86 9.81
N ILE A 2 -6.11 -23.53 9.66
CA ILE A 2 -5.79 -22.83 8.38
C ILE A 2 -4.51 -21.99 8.52
N VAL A 3 -4.11 -21.66 9.75
CA VAL A 3 -2.96 -20.80 10.03
C VAL A 3 -1.64 -21.57 9.97
N ASP A 4 -1.64 -22.87 10.27
CA ASP A 4 -0.41 -23.70 10.29
C ASP A 4 -0.04 -24.30 8.92
N LYS A 5 -0.94 -24.24 7.93
CA LYS A 5 -0.67 -24.75 6.57
C LYS A 5 0.09 -23.77 5.69
N TYR A 6 0.24 -22.51 6.11
CA TYR A 6 0.84 -21.45 5.32
C TYR A 6 1.76 -20.61 6.21
N PRO A 7 3.03 -21.04 6.41
CA PRO A 7 3.99 -20.17 7.08
C PRO A 7 4.13 -18.88 6.27
N PRO A 8 4.15 -17.69 6.92
CA PRO A 8 4.36 -16.44 6.21
C PRO A 8 5.67 -16.51 5.45
N LEU A 9 5.65 -16.09 4.19
CA LEU A 9 6.83 -16.06 3.32
C LEU A 9 7.99 -15.42 4.09
N LYS A 10 9.06 -16.18 4.33
CA LYS A 10 10.31 -15.64 4.88
C LYS A 10 10.99 -14.84 3.77
N ILE A 11 10.49 -13.64 3.53
CA ILE A 11 11.09 -12.71 2.60
C ILE A 11 12.42 -12.29 3.23
N LYS A 12 13.56 -12.64 2.62
CA LYS A 12 14.87 -12.18 3.09
C LYS A 12 14.84 -10.64 3.09
N ARG A 13 15.31 -10.00 4.16
CA ARG A 13 15.30 -8.52 4.29
C ARG A 13 15.95 -7.84 3.08
N GLU A 14 16.95 -8.50 2.49
CA GLU A 14 17.61 -8.13 1.23
C GLU A 14 16.62 -8.03 0.06
N SER A 15 15.75 -9.03 -0.13
CA SER A 15 14.74 -9.03 -1.19
C SER A 15 13.60 -8.03 -0.96
N VAL A 16 13.27 -7.70 0.30
CA VAL A 16 12.34 -6.59 0.60
C VAL A 16 12.97 -5.26 0.23
N LYS A 17 14.25 -5.07 0.56
CA LYS A 17 15.00 -3.85 0.24
C LYS A 17 15.20 -3.68 -1.27
N GLU A 18 15.56 -4.75 -1.98
CA GLU A 18 15.65 -4.76 -3.44
C GLU A 18 14.29 -4.50 -4.11
N TYR A 19 13.21 -5.07 -3.58
CA TYR A 19 11.85 -4.81 -4.07
C TYR A 19 11.42 -3.36 -3.85
N ILE A 20 11.69 -2.81 -2.65
CA ILE A 20 11.41 -1.41 -2.32
C ILE A 20 12.26 -0.48 -3.18
N ASP A 21 13.56 -0.73 -3.34
CA ASP A 21 14.46 0.09 -4.16
C ASP A 21 14.07 0.05 -5.65
N ALA A 22 13.65 -1.13 -6.15
CA ALA A 22 13.12 -1.26 -7.50
C ALA A 22 11.79 -0.50 -7.67
N HIS A 23 10.89 -0.56 -6.69
CA HIS A 23 9.63 0.20 -6.73
C HIS A 23 9.85 1.71 -6.57
N TYR A 24 10.78 2.16 -5.72
CA TYR A 24 11.12 3.59 -5.57
C TYR A 24 11.71 4.17 -6.86
N LYS A 25 12.53 3.40 -7.59
CA LYS A 25 13.05 3.80 -8.91
C LYS A 25 11.93 3.92 -9.96
N VAL A 26 10.96 3.00 -9.98
CA VAL A 26 9.82 3.04 -10.92
C VAL A 26 8.80 4.13 -10.56
N VAL A 27 8.62 4.42 -9.27
CA VAL A 27 7.69 5.46 -8.80
C VAL A 27 8.26 6.87 -9.03
N ASN A 28 9.58 7.08 -8.89
CA ASN A 28 10.19 8.39 -9.16
C ASN A 28 10.20 8.75 -10.65
N THR A 29 10.26 7.78 -11.57
CA THR A 29 10.13 8.05 -13.01
C THR A 29 8.69 8.40 -13.43
N ASN A 30 7.69 7.99 -12.64
CA ASN A 30 6.27 8.24 -12.90
C ASN A 30 5.67 9.38 -12.05
N LYS A 31 6.45 9.99 -11.15
CA LYS A 31 6.03 11.11 -10.28
C LYS A 31 6.32 12.49 -10.87
N MET A 32 6.43 12.61 -12.18
CA MET A 32 6.24 13.91 -12.84
C MET A 32 4.81 13.99 -13.37
N ASN A 33 3.98 14.71 -12.63
CA ASN A 33 2.64 15.20 -12.96
C ASN A 33 1.67 14.20 -13.60
N LEU A 34 0.97 13.45 -12.75
CA LEU A 34 -0.38 12.97 -13.06
C LEU A 34 -1.31 13.47 -11.96
N GLU A 35 -1.72 14.73 -12.10
CA GLU A 35 -2.93 15.20 -11.43
C GLU A 35 -4.10 14.38 -12.04
N PRO A 36 -4.89 13.68 -11.23
CA PRO A 36 -6.00 12.89 -11.75
C PRO A 36 -6.95 13.83 -12.52
N PRO A 37 -7.41 13.47 -13.74
CA PRO A 37 -8.35 14.32 -14.44
C PRO A 37 -9.58 14.50 -13.56
N LEU A 38 -9.97 15.77 -13.36
CA LEU A 38 -11.18 16.11 -12.62
C LEU A 38 -12.34 15.26 -13.16
N PRO A 39 -13.15 14.63 -12.28
CA PRO A 39 -14.30 13.87 -12.73
C PRO A 39 -15.19 14.80 -13.55
N SER A 40 -15.57 14.35 -14.75
CA SER A 40 -16.54 15.06 -15.56
C SER A 40 -17.83 15.24 -14.74
N PRO A 41 -18.47 16.43 -14.76
CA PRO A 41 -19.66 16.66 -13.96
C PRO A 41 -20.74 15.65 -14.34
N ILE A 42 -21.18 14.87 -13.37
CA ILE A 42 -22.33 13.97 -13.53
C ILE A 42 -23.54 14.86 -13.80
N PRO A 43 -24.27 14.69 -14.93
CA PRO A 43 -25.52 15.41 -15.12
C PRO A 43 -26.53 14.88 -14.10
N VAL A 44 -26.82 15.69 -13.07
CA VAL A 44 -27.99 15.48 -12.23
C VAL A 44 -29.23 15.54 -13.13
N PRO A 45 -30.12 14.53 -13.12
CA PRO A 45 -31.40 14.65 -13.80
C PRO A 45 -32.23 15.71 -13.07
N SER A 46 -32.32 16.89 -13.66
CA SER A 46 -33.25 17.92 -13.25
C SER A 46 -34.66 17.46 -13.62
N ASN A 47 -35.40 16.99 -12.62
CA ASN A 47 -36.85 16.92 -12.67
C ASN A 47 -37.39 18.34 -12.81
N ASN A 48 -37.60 18.80 -14.05
CA ASN A 48 -38.42 19.96 -14.35
C ASN A 48 -39.45 19.57 -15.41
N ILE A 49 -40.67 19.37 -14.90
CA ILE A 49 -41.90 19.50 -15.68
C ILE A 49 -42.01 20.98 -16.08
N VAL A 50 -42.43 21.24 -17.32
CA VAL A 50 -43.17 22.42 -17.82
C VAL A 50 -42.59 23.06 -19.11
N SER A 51 -43.43 22.96 -20.14
CA SER A 51 -43.64 23.85 -21.30
C SER A 51 -42.59 23.91 -22.41
N GLY A 52 -43.04 23.51 -23.61
CA GLY A 52 -42.29 23.63 -24.84
C GLY A 52 -42.26 25.06 -25.39
N LYS A 53 -41.11 25.44 -25.94
CA LYS A 53 -40.98 26.36 -27.08
C LYS A 53 -39.81 25.88 -27.95
N LYS A 54 -40.11 25.43 -29.17
CA LYS A 54 -39.10 25.11 -30.19
C LYS A 54 -38.59 26.43 -30.79
N SER A 55 -37.30 26.72 -30.64
CA SER A 55 -36.60 27.73 -31.45
C SER A 55 -36.04 27.05 -32.72
N VAL A 56 -36.31 27.65 -33.87
CA VAL A 56 -35.95 27.15 -35.20
C VAL A 56 -34.58 27.72 -35.60
N THR A 57 -33.59 26.85 -35.85
CA THR A 57 -32.34 27.23 -36.53
C THR A 57 -32.48 27.02 -38.04
N PRO A 58 -31.94 27.91 -38.90
CA PRO A 58 -32.14 27.84 -40.34
C PRO A 58 -31.40 26.64 -40.96
N ARG A 59 -32.07 25.98 -41.90
CA ARG A 59 -31.61 24.76 -42.57
C ARG A 59 -30.61 25.13 -43.68
N ILE A 60 -29.31 25.16 -43.35
CA ILE A 60 -28.23 25.42 -44.32
C ILE A 60 -28.19 24.30 -45.37
N SER A 61 -28.21 24.68 -46.65
CA SER A 61 -28.17 23.78 -47.82
C SER A 61 -26.95 22.84 -47.77
N LYS A 62 -27.13 21.57 -48.18
CA LYS A 62 -26.04 20.58 -48.30
C LYS A 62 -24.89 21.10 -49.17
N GLU A 63 -25.20 21.95 -50.15
CA GLU A 63 -24.22 22.51 -51.09
C GLU A 63 -23.28 23.51 -50.42
N GLU A 64 -23.78 24.30 -49.48
CA GLU A 64 -22.98 25.28 -48.73
C GLU A 64 -22.00 24.60 -47.77
N LYS A 65 -22.40 23.45 -47.19
CA LYS A 65 -21.50 22.61 -46.38
C LYS A 65 -20.36 22.03 -47.21
N LEU A 66 -20.64 21.60 -48.45
CA LEU A 66 -19.62 21.07 -49.35
C LEU A 66 -18.63 22.14 -49.81
N LYS A 67 -19.10 23.38 -50.06
CA LYS A 67 -18.23 24.52 -50.35
C LYS A 67 -17.28 24.83 -49.20
N LYS A 68 -17.78 24.91 -47.96
CA LYS A 68 -16.93 25.10 -46.77
C LYS A 68 -15.88 23.99 -46.58
N ILE A 69 -16.24 22.73 -46.86
CA ILE A 69 -15.27 21.61 -46.79
C ILE A 69 -14.21 21.74 -47.89
N ARG A 70 -14.59 22.16 -49.10
CA ARG A 70 -13.65 22.37 -50.22
C ARG A 70 -12.70 23.53 -49.93
N GLU A 71 -13.23 24.62 -49.39
CA GLU A 71 -12.45 25.79 -48.95
C GLU A 71 -11.46 25.40 -47.84
N ALA A 72 -11.90 24.67 -46.81
CA ALA A 72 -11.02 24.20 -45.73
C ALA A 72 -9.92 23.22 -46.22
N LYS A 73 -10.22 22.42 -47.26
CA LYS A 73 -9.21 21.58 -47.91
C LYS A 73 -8.24 22.41 -48.74
N GLN A 74 -8.71 23.43 -49.45
CA GLN A 74 -7.87 24.33 -50.23
C GLN A 74 -6.92 25.13 -49.34
N THR A 75 -7.38 25.67 -48.21
CA THR A 75 -6.52 26.39 -47.26
C THR A 75 -5.46 25.48 -46.64
N ARG A 76 -5.80 24.23 -46.31
CA ARG A 76 -4.81 23.26 -45.81
C ARG A 76 -3.73 22.96 -46.86
N ILE A 77 -4.09 22.81 -48.14
CA ILE A 77 -3.13 22.56 -49.22
C ILE A 77 -2.27 23.80 -49.47
N MET A 78 -2.84 25.00 -49.40
CA MET A 78 -2.11 26.25 -49.55
C MET A 78 -1.07 26.44 -48.45
N ASN A 79 -1.47 26.26 -47.18
CA ASN A 79 -0.56 26.32 -46.04
C ASN A 79 0.56 25.26 -46.11
N ALA A 80 0.27 24.06 -46.63
CA ALA A 80 1.28 23.03 -46.82
C ALA A 80 2.29 23.40 -47.93
N LYS A 81 1.82 24.05 -49.01
CA LYS A 81 2.70 24.55 -50.07
C LYS A 81 3.59 25.69 -49.55
N ASP A 82 3.01 26.63 -48.81
CA ASP A 82 3.74 27.76 -48.21
C ASP A 82 4.82 27.27 -47.24
N ALA A 83 4.51 26.27 -46.39
CA ALA A 83 5.49 25.67 -45.49
C ALA A 83 6.64 24.94 -46.22
N VAL A 84 6.37 24.29 -47.35
CA VAL A 84 7.39 23.63 -48.18
C VAL A 84 8.27 24.67 -48.88
N THR A 85 7.69 25.77 -49.37
CA THR A 85 8.46 26.88 -49.94
C THR A 85 9.33 27.55 -48.89
N ASP A 86 8.82 27.74 -47.66
CA ASP A 86 9.60 28.29 -46.54
C ASP A 86 10.77 27.38 -46.16
N TYR A 87 10.56 26.06 -46.14
CA TYR A 87 11.63 25.10 -45.85
C TYR A 87 12.70 25.08 -46.96
N SER A 88 12.28 25.13 -48.22
CA SER A 88 13.19 25.23 -49.37
C SER A 88 13.98 26.54 -49.36
N ASN A 89 13.33 27.66 -49.04
CA ASN A 89 13.99 28.97 -48.96
C ASN A 89 14.97 29.01 -47.78
N LYS A 90 14.56 28.51 -46.61
CA LYS A 90 15.43 28.39 -45.44
C LYS A 90 16.69 27.56 -45.75
N LYS A 91 16.54 26.43 -46.47
CA LYS A 91 17.68 25.60 -46.89
C LYS A 91 18.61 26.34 -47.86
N LYS A 92 18.09 27.21 -48.75
CA LYS A 92 18.92 28.02 -49.66
C LYS A 92 19.68 29.14 -48.96
N PHE A 93 19.15 29.69 -47.86
CA PHE A 93 19.86 30.67 -47.03
C PHE A 93 20.89 30.04 -46.07
N ASP A 94 20.77 28.74 -45.76
CA ASP A 94 21.69 28.00 -44.88
C ASP A 94 22.94 27.44 -45.59
N THR A 95 23.11 27.67 -46.91
CA THR A 95 24.25 27.14 -47.68
C THR A 95 25.43 28.11 -47.75
N GLY A 96 25.58 28.97 -46.75
CA GLY A 96 26.70 29.91 -46.63
C GLY A 96 27.03 30.18 -45.17
N ASN A 97 28.15 29.65 -44.72
CA ASN A 97 28.79 29.79 -43.40
C ASN A 97 28.55 28.66 -42.39
N ASN A 98 29.52 27.75 -42.47
CA ASN A 98 30.11 26.90 -41.44
C ASN A 98 30.08 27.44 -40.00
N ASP A 99 29.95 26.45 -39.12
CA ASP A 99 30.59 26.27 -37.82
C ASP A 99 30.20 27.22 -36.69
N ASN A 100 29.48 26.62 -35.73
CA ASN A 100 29.36 26.93 -34.29
C ASN A 100 27.93 27.24 -33.86
N ILE A 101 27.16 26.17 -33.57
CA ILE A 101 26.12 26.23 -32.55
C ILE A 101 26.35 25.09 -31.56
N GLU A 102 26.77 25.53 -30.38
CA GLU A 102 27.02 24.80 -29.16
C GLU A 102 25.94 23.74 -28.90
N LYS A 103 26.41 22.51 -28.67
CA LYS A 103 25.65 21.49 -27.95
C LYS A 103 25.48 21.97 -26.51
N SER A 104 24.47 22.80 -26.29
CA SER A 104 23.99 23.10 -24.95
C SER A 104 23.35 21.84 -24.37
N SER A 105 24.12 21.24 -23.46
CA SER A 105 23.72 20.25 -22.49
C SER A 105 22.46 20.72 -21.77
N GLY A 106 21.33 20.14 -22.14
CA GLY A 106 20.06 20.37 -21.47
C GLY A 106 19.15 19.24 -21.86
N ASP A 107 18.74 18.43 -20.89
CA ASP A 107 17.74 17.37 -20.96
C ASP A 107 16.41 17.89 -21.51
N LYS A 108 16.36 18.21 -22.81
CA LYS A 108 15.14 18.33 -23.57
C LYS A 108 14.82 16.93 -24.04
N GLN A 109 14.11 16.18 -23.20
CA GLN A 109 13.41 14.99 -23.65
C GLN A 109 12.68 15.37 -24.94
N LEU A 110 13.10 14.77 -26.06
CA LEU A 110 12.48 14.99 -27.35
C LEU A 110 10.96 14.78 -27.18
N PRO A 111 10.12 15.64 -27.77
CA PRO A 111 8.68 15.46 -27.67
C PRO A 111 8.34 14.05 -28.15
N LYS A 112 7.72 13.25 -27.28
CA LYS A 112 7.26 11.88 -27.59
C LYS A 112 6.24 11.99 -28.73
N VAL A 113 6.70 11.87 -29.97
CA VAL A 113 5.83 11.84 -31.14
C VAL A 113 5.17 10.46 -31.15
N VAL A 114 3.95 10.39 -30.64
CA VAL A 114 3.11 9.21 -30.78
C VAL A 114 2.49 9.21 -32.19
N PRO A 115 2.75 8.18 -33.02
CA PRO A 115 2.21 8.12 -34.37
C PRO A 115 0.71 7.81 -34.37
N ASN A 116 -0.04 8.41 -35.29
CA ASN A 116 -1.50 8.22 -35.39
C ASN A 116 -1.90 7.03 -36.29
N SER A 117 -0.95 6.22 -36.79
CA SER A 117 -1.21 5.10 -37.70
C SER A 117 -0.54 3.81 -37.20
N ILE A 118 -1.17 2.65 -37.44
CA ILE A 118 -0.64 1.33 -37.02
C ILE A 118 0.75 1.05 -37.60
N THR A 119 1.00 1.46 -38.85
CA THR A 119 2.31 1.35 -39.50
C THR A 119 3.35 2.25 -38.84
N GLY A 120 2.95 3.45 -38.39
CA GLY A 120 3.82 4.34 -37.63
C GLY A 120 4.17 3.77 -36.26
N TRP A 121 3.23 3.09 -35.58
CA TRP A 121 3.49 2.36 -34.33
C TRP A 121 4.50 1.24 -34.54
N ASN A 122 4.36 0.44 -35.59
CA ASN A 122 5.32 -0.63 -35.89
C ASN A 122 6.74 -0.09 -36.10
N ASN A 123 6.90 1.00 -36.88
CA ASN A 123 8.22 1.61 -37.09
C ASN A 123 8.79 2.24 -35.82
N LEU A 124 7.95 2.86 -34.98
CA LEU A 124 8.40 3.40 -33.69
C LEU A 124 8.86 2.27 -32.75
N VAL A 125 8.10 1.18 -32.70
CA VAL A 125 8.42 0.00 -31.89
C VAL A 125 9.72 -0.63 -32.38
N GLU A 126 9.89 -0.83 -33.69
CA GLU A 126 11.12 -1.39 -34.26
C GLU A 126 12.34 -0.53 -33.97
N ASN A 127 12.26 0.79 -34.17
CA ASN A 127 13.34 1.72 -33.84
C ASN A 127 13.69 1.67 -32.33
N ARG A 128 12.68 1.55 -31.46
CA ARG A 128 12.87 1.46 -30.00
C ARG A 128 13.53 0.14 -29.60
N ILE A 129 13.15 -0.97 -30.25
CA ILE A 129 13.77 -2.28 -30.05
C ILE A 129 15.23 -2.22 -30.49
N GLN A 130 15.53 -1.64 -31.65
CA GLN A 130 16.91 -1.49 -32.15
C GLN A 130 17.75 -0.57 -31.26
N GLU A 131 17.19 0.52 -30.75
CA GLU A 131 17.84 1.40 -29.77
C GLU A 131 18.18 0.63 -28.48
N ALA A 132 17.23 -0.14 -27.94
CA ALA A 132 17.46 -0.95 -26.74
C ALA A 132 18.45 -2.11 -26.98
N MET A 133 18.49 -2.68 -28.20
CA MET A 133 19.47 -3.69 -28.61
C MET A 133 20.89 -3.10 -28.70
N THR A 134 21.04 -1.92 -29.30
CA THR A 134 22.34 -1.25 -29.43
C THR A 134 22.84 -0.72 -28.08
N ALA A 135 21.94 -0.23 -27.23
CA ALA A 135 22.24 0.12 -25.84
C ALA A 135 22.62 -1.10 -24.97
N GLY A 136 22.36 -2.33 -25.45
CA GLY A 136 22.68 -3.55 -24.74
C GLY A 136 21.78 -3.83 -23.53
N GLU A 137 20.62 -3.18 -23.43
CA GLU A 137 19.67 -3.37 -22.31
C GLU A 137 19.19 -4.82 -22.20
N PHE A 138 19.07 -5.52 -23.33
CA PHE A 138 18.70 -6.94 -23.36
C PHE A 138 19.78 -7.90 -22.84
N LYS A 139 21.05 -7.46 -22.75
CA LYS A 139 22.15 -8.31 -22.26
C LYS A 139 22.13 -8.48 -20.74
N ASN A 140 21.54 -7.53 -20.00
CA ASN A 140 21.46 -7.55 -18.53
C ASN A 140 20.02 -7.67 -18.02
N LEU A 141 19.24 -8.57 -18.60
CA LEU A 141 17.93 -8.93 -18.05
C LEU A 141 18.15 -9.83 -16.83
N SER A 142 17.50 -9.54 -15.70
CA SER A 142 17.70 -10.26 -14.43
C SER A 142 17.50 -11.78 -14.51
N TYR A 143 16.72 -12.25 -15.49
CA TYR A 143 16.40 -13.66 -15.71
C TYR A 143 16.90 -14.20 -17.05
N HIS A 144 17.84 -13.52 -17.72
CA HIS A 144 18.43 -14.04 -18.95
C HIS A 144 19.14 -15.37 -18.67
N GLY A 145 18.73 -16.44 -19.35
CA GLY A 145 19.30 -17.79 -19.21
C GLY A 145 19.05 -18.47 -17.87
N LYS A 146 18.31 -17.85 -16.95
CA LYS A 146 17.89 -18.45 -15.67
C LYS A 146 16.44 -18.92 -15.79
N PRO A 147 16.05 -20.04 -15.15
CA PRO A 147 14.65 -20.43 -15.09
C PRO A 147 13.84 -19.31 -14.43
N LEU A 148 12.58 -19.14 -14.86
CA LEU A 148 11.65 -18.25 -14.20
C LEU A 148 11.52 -18.64 -12.73
N PRO A 149 11.30 -17.68 -11.81
CA PRO A 149 10.98 -18.01 -10.42
C PRO A 149 9.74 -18.91 -10.37
N GLU A 150 9.94 -20.18 -10.04
CA GLU A 150 8.86 -21.13 -9.81
C GLU A 150 8.25 -20.83 -8.43
N ASP A 151 6.93 -20.81 -8.34
CA ASP A 151 6.27 -20.66 -7.04
C ASP A 151 6.53 -21.95 -6.24
N PRO A 152 6.99 -21.86 -4.98
CA PRO A 152 7.17 -23.05 -4.13
C PRO A 152 5.94 -23.96 -4.06
N ASN A 153 4.73 -23.42 -4.24
CA ASN A 153 3.48 -24.17 -4.22
C ASN A 153 3.08 -24.79 -5.57
N ASP A 154 3.75 -24.47 -6.69
CA ASP A 154 3.43 -25.03 -8.02
C ASP A 154 3.71 -26.55 -8.07
N ARG A 155 4.69 -27.00 -7.27
CA ARG A 155 5.05 -28.43 -7.12
C ARG A 155 4.24 -29.17 -6.07
N ASN A 156 3.22 -28.54 -5.47
CA ASN A 156 2.43 -29.18 -4.43
C ASN A 156 1.50 -30.26 -5.02
N PRO A 157 1.66 -31.56 -4.69
CA PRO A 157 0.83 -32.64 -5.23
C PRO A 157 -0.64 -32.57 -4.83
N TYR A 158 -0.97 -31.77 -3.81
CA TYR A 158 -2.33 -31.64 -3.27
C TYR A 158 -3.11 -30.45 -3.84
N LEU A 159 -2.51 -29.64 -4.73
CA LEU A 159 -3.17 -28.54 -5.42
C LEU A 159 -3.26 -28.87 -6.90
N ASP A 160 -4.45 -28.75 -7.48
CA ASP A 160 -4.59 -28.79 -8.93
C ASP A 160 -3.99 -27.52 -9.55
N ARG A 161 -3.52 -27.60 -10.81
CA ARG A 161 -2.98 -26.43 -11.55
C ARG A 161 -4.01 -25.30 -11.61
N THR A 162 -5.28 -25.64 -11.75
CA THR A 162 -6.38 -24.66 -11.78
C THR A 162 -6.50 -23.90 -10.46
N GLU A 163 -6.48 -24.62 -9.34
CA GLU A 163 -6.56 -24.03 -8.00
C GLU A 163 -5.32 -23.20 -7.68
N PHE A 164 -4.14 -23.68 -8.08
CA PHE A 164 -2.89 -22.95 -7.96
C PHE A 164 -2.95 -21.61 -8.71
N LEU A 165 -3.34 -21.62 -9.99
CA LEU A 165 -3.45 -20.41 -10.81
C LEU A 165 -4.50 -19.46 -10.24
N LEU A 166 -5.66 -19.98 -9.83
CA LEU A 166 -6.71 -19.19 -9.21
C LEU A 166 -6.22 -18.51 -7.93
N ASN A 167 -5.58 -19.24 -7.03
CA ASN A 167 -5.00 -18.69 -5.80
C ASN A 167 -3.95 -17.60 -6.10
N ARG A 168 -3.12 -17.80 -7.12
CA ARG A 168 -2.14 -16.80 -7.56
C ARG A 168 -2.79 -15.55 -8.15
N ILE A 169 -3.88 -15.68 -8.91
CA ILE A 169 -4.64 -14.55 -9.44
C ILE A 169 -5.26 -13.75 -8.28
N VAL A 170 -5.88 -14.44 -7.33
CA VAL A 170 -6.47 -13.85 -6.12
C VAL A 170 -5.41 -13.09 -5.31
N GLN A 171 -4.24 -13.70 -5.09
CA GLN A 171 -3.12 -13.06 -4.39
C GLN A 171 -2.55 -11.86 -5.15
N ARG A 172 -2.37 -11.95 -6.47
CA ARG A 172 -1.88 -10.84 -7.31
C ARG A 172 -2.84 -9.66 -7.36
N GLN A 173 -4.14 -9.93 -7.39
CA GLN A 173 -5.18 -8.91 -7.38
C GLN A 173 -5.42 -8.33 -5.97
N GLY A 174 -4.86 -8.97 -4.93
CA GLY A 174 -5.08 -8.59 -3.54
C GLY A 174 -6.52 -8.76 -3.08
N SER A 175 -7.33 -9.52 -3.84
CA SER A 175 -8.75 -9.72 -3.53
C SER A 175 -8.87 -10.77 -2.44
N ALA A 176 -9.58 -10.44 -1.36
CA ALA A 176 -9.89 -11.41 -0.33
C ALA A 176 -11.24 -12.08 -0.66
N PRO A 177 -11.41 -13.39 -0.38
CA PRO A 177 -12.73 -13.99 -0.38
C PRO A 177 -13.72 -13.16 0.45
N ALA A 178 -14.96 -13.01 -0.03
CA ALA A 178 -15.96 -12.12 0.58
C ALA A 178 -16.16 -12.33 2.10
N TRP A 179 -16.06 -13.58 2.59
CA TRP A 179 -16.16 -13.86 4.02
C TRP A 179 -14.97 -13.33 4.83
N ILE A 180 -13.77 -13.19 4.25
CA ILE A 180 -12.60 -12.62 4.93
C ILE A 180 -12.78 -11.12 5.12
N GLU A 181 -13.28 -10.43 4.09
CA GLU A 181 -13.61 -9.01 4.19
C GLU A 181 -14.66 -8.79 5.29
N TYR A 182 -15.71 -9.59 5.27
CA TYR A 182 -16.77 -9.46 6.27
C TYR A 182 -16.31 -9.85 7.68
N LYS A 183 -15.40 -10.82 7.79
CA LYS A 183 -14.73 -11.14 9.06
C LYS A 183 -13.96 -9.93 9.60
N LYS A 184 -13.22 -9.21 8.75
CA LYS A 184 -12.45 -8.02 9.15
C LYS A 184 -13.39 -6.94 9.71
N ASP A 185 -14.51 -6.69 9.03
CA ASP A 185 -15.50 -5.72 9.48
C ASP A 185 -16.09 -6.11 10.83
N VAL A 186 -16.56 -7.35 10.95
CA VAL A 186 -17.10 -7.89 12.20
C VAL A 186 -16.07 -7.84 13.34
N ASP A 187 -14.82 -8.20 13.07
CA ASP A 187 -13.74 -8.15 14.06
C ASP A 187 -13.46 -6.72 14.51
N SER A 188 -13.49 -5.75 13.58
CA SER A 188 -13.33 -4.34 13.91
C SER A 188 -14.46 -3.83 14.81
N GLU A 189 -15.70 -4.24 14.55
CA GLU A 189 -16.86 -3.83 15.36
C GLU A 189 -16.83 -4.45 16.74
N ILE A 190 -16.46 -5.73 16.86
CA ILE A 190 -16.27 -6.40 18.15
C ILE A 190 -15.13 -5.73 18.93
N TYR A 191 -14.04 -5.37 18.26
CA TYR A 191 -12.94 -4.65 18.89
C TYR A 191 -13.42 -3.31 19.45
N LEU A 192 -14.10 -2.49 18.65
CA LEU A 192 -14.62 -1.19 19.07
C LEU A 192 -15.64 -1.33 20.21
N PHE A 193 -16.50 -2.34 20.17
CA PHE A 193 -17.42 -2.65 21.27
C PHE A 193 -16.68 -2.95 22.57
N ARG A 194 -15.64 -3.79 22.52
CA ARG A 194 -14.80 -4.11 23.68
C ARG A 194 -13.96 -2.93 24.16
N GLN A 195 -13.55 -2.03 23.27
CA GLN A 195 -12.90 -0.78 23.67
C GLN A 195 -13.88 0.11 24.42
N ARG A 196 -15.08 0.30 23.87
CA ARG A 196 -16.13 1.13 24.48
C ARG A 196 -16.53 0.62 25.87
N ILE A 197 -16.76 -0.68 26.03
CA ILE A 197 -17.15 -1.25 27.33
C ILE A 197 -16.05 -1.01 28.37
N ARG A 198 -14.78 -1.22 28.00
CA ARG A 198 -13.64 -0.98 28.87
C ARG A 198 -13.50 0.50 29.24
N GLU A 199 -13.56 1.40 28.26
CA GLU A 199 -13.45 2.83 28.51
C GLU A 199 -14.58 3.34 29.40
N SER A 200 -15.81 2.87 29.17
CA SER A 200 -16.95 3.23 30.00
C SER A 200 -16.79 2.76 31.45
N TRP A 201 -16.28 1.54 31.65
CA TRP A 201 -15.96 1.01 32.98
C TRP A 201 -14.87 1.81 33.66
N LEU A 202 -13.75 2.07 32.97
CA LEU A 202 -12.63 2.83 33.54
C LEU A 202 -13.03 4.26 33.90
N ARG A 203 -13.86 4.92 33.07
CA ARG A 203 -14.40 6.25 33.38
C ARG A 203 -15.26 6.22 34.64
N TYR A 204 -16.15 5.23 34.76
CA TYR A 204 -17.01 5.07 35.93
C TYR A 204 -16.20 4.74 37.19
N ALA A 205 -15.26 3.80 37.11
CA ALA A 205 -14.40 3.40 38.22
C ALA A 205 -13.57 4.60 38.72
N ASN A 206 -12.97 5.37 37.80
CA ASN A 206 -12.20 6.56 38.15
C ASN A 206 -13.07 7.66 38.78
N ALA A 207 -14.27 7.90 38.25
CA ALA A 207 -15.18 8.91 38.78
C ALA A 207 -15.65 8.60 40.21
N ASN A 208 -15.93 7.33 40.49
CA ASN A 208 -16.41 6.86 41.79
C ASN A 208 -15.28 6.41 42.73
N LYS A 209 -14.01 6.53 42.31
CA LYS A 209 -12.81 6.05 43.05
C LYS A 209 -12.93 4.58 43.46
N ILE A 210 -13.53 3.76 42.61
CA ILE A 210 -13.68 2.32 42.80
C ILE A 210 -12.44 1.64 42.22
N ASP A 211 -11.96 0.59 42.89
CA ASP A 211 -10.89 -0.24 42.34
C ASP A 211 -11.34 -0.90 41.02
N PRO A 212 -10.71 -0.62 39.87
CA PRO A 212 -11.11 -1.16 38.57
C PRO A 212 -11.07 -2.69 38.46
N HIS A 213 -10.42 -3.38 39.40
CA HIS A 213 -10.30 -4.83 39.46
C HIS A 213 -11.57 -5.52 39.98
N ASN A 214 -12.35 -4.84 40.82
CA ASN A 214 -13.50 -5.43 41.47
C ASN A 214 -14.75 -5.31 40.59
N ARG A 215 -15.47 -6.43 40.45
CA ARG A 215 -16.74 -6.48 39.72
C ARG A 215 -17.77 -5.59 40.42
N ASN A 216 -18.50 -4.79 39.65
CA ASN A 216 -19.55 -3.91 40.18
C ASN A 216 -20.89 -4.15 39.48
N ILE A 217 -21.80 -4.79 40.21
CA ILE A 217 -23.13 -5.19 39.73
C ILE A 217 -24.04 -3.97 39.48
N SER A 218 -23.91 -2.89 40.25
CA SER A 218 -24.74 -1.69 40.05
C SER A 218 -24.49 -1.09 38.67
N TRP A 219 -23.22 -0.95 38.30
CA TRP A 219 -22.85 -0.42 36.98
C TRP A 219 -23.27 -1.34 35.84
N GLU A 220 -23.12 -2.65 36.01
CA GLU A 220 -23.56 -3.62 35.01
C GLU A 220 -25.06 -3.50 34.75
N ASN A 221 -25.89 -3.43 35.80
CA ASN A 221 -27.33 -3.29 35.67
C ASN A 221 -27.73 -2.02 34.91
N ASP A 222 -27.09 -0.89 35.24
CA ASP A 222 -27.36 0.39 34.57
C ASP A 222 -27.04 0.35 33.07
N GLN A 223 -25.93 -0.32 32.71
CA GLN A 223 -25.44 -0.37 31.32
C GLN A 223 -25.99 -1.55 30.51
N THR A 224 -26.63 -2.53 31.15
CA THR A 224 -27.11 -3.76 30.51
C THR A 224 -28.04 -3.45 29.34
N SER A 225 -29.00 -2.54 29.51
CA SER A 225 -29.99 -2.19 28.48
C SER A 225 -29.37 -1.66 27.18
N TYR A 226 -28.27 -0.91 27.29
CA TYR A 226 -27.54 -0.37 26.14
C TYR A 226 -26.72 -1.47 25.48
N TYR A 227 -25.93 -2.21 26.26
CA TYR A 227 -25.03 -3.21 25.72
C TYR A 227 -25.76 -4.42 25.15
N GLU A 228 -26.91 -4.80 25.69
CA GLU A 228 -27.74 -5.86 25.14
C GLU A 228 -28.19 -5.54 23.71
N LYS A 229 -28.62 -4.30 23.45
CA LYS A 229 -28.98 -3.85 22.08
C LYS A 229 -27.77 -3.91 21.14
N THR A 230 -26.60 -3.48 21.60
CA THR A 230 -25.38 -3.55 20.78
C THR A 230 -24.96 -4.99 20.48
N ILE A 231 -25.10 -5.91 21.44
CA ILE A 231 -24.79 -7.32 21.26
C ILE A 231 -25.79 -7.96 20.30
N LYS A 232 -27.08 -7.65 20.39
CA LYS A 232 -28.08 -8.09 19.41
C LYS A 232 -27.69 -7.66 17.98
N LYS A 233 -27.25 -6.41 17.80
CA LYS A 233 -26.75 -5.91 16.51
C LYS A 233 -25.51 -6.69 16.03
N LEU A 234 -24.52 -6.89 16.90
CA LEU A 234 -23.30 -7.64 16.58
C LEU A 234 -23.61 -9.09 16.23
N ASN A 235 -24.48 -9.76 16.99
CA ASN A 235 -24.87 -11.15 16.75
C ASN A 235 -25.63 -11.32 15.44
N SER A 236 -26.43 -10.32 15.02
CA SER A 236 -27.04 -10.31 13.67
C SER A 236 -25.98 -10.27 12.57
N ARG A 237 -24.93 -9.44 12.70
CA ARG A 237 -23.81 -9.42 11.75
C ARG A 237 -23.01 -10.72 11.78
N LEU A 238 -22.79 -11.27 12.97
CA LEU A 238 -22.11 -12.55 13.15
C LEU A 238 -22.86 -13.69 12.49
N ARG A 239 -24.20 -13.67 12.53
CA ARG A 239 -25.05 -14.62 11.82
C ARG A 239 -24.84 -14.51 10.31
N SER A 240 -24.89 -13.31 9.75
CA SER A 240 -24.63 -13.07 8.32
C SER A 240 -23.20 -13.46 7.91
N TYR A 241 -22.22 -13.33 8.81
CA TYR A 241 -20.87 -13.82 8.57
C TYR A 241 -20.84 -15.36 8.55
N ASN A 242 -21.46 -15.99 9.53
CA ASN A 242 -21.48 -17.45 9.66
C ASN A 242 -22.23 -18.16 8.51
N THR A 243 -23.14 -17.49 7.81
CA THR A 243 -23.82 -18.05 6.63
C THR A 243 -22.90 -18.17 5.42
N ILE A 244 -21.96 -17.24 5.25
CA ILE A 244 -21.02 -17.22 4.11
C ILE A 244 -19.71 -17.93 4.47
N ALA A 245 -19.36 -17.97 5.75
CA ALA A 245 -18.11 -18.56 6.21
C ALA A 245 -18.11 -20.11 6.16
N PRO A 246 -16.96 -20.71 5.78
CA PRO A 246 -16.78 -22.15 5.87
C PRO A 246 -16.84 -22.61 7.33
N TYR A 247 -17.29 -23.85 7.55
CA TYR A 247 -17.57 -24.42 8.88
C TYR A 247 -16.43 -24.22 9.89
N THR A 248 -15.18 -24.32 9.45
CA THR A 248 -13.99 -24.23 10.31
C THR A 248 -13.71 -22.84 10.88
N VAL A 249 -14.28 -21.78 10.30
CA VAL A 249 -13.98 -20.38 10.69
C VAL A 249 -15.21 -19.68 11.28
N ARG A 250 -16.34 -20.38 11.39
CA ARG A 250 -17.55 -19.84 12.00
C ARG A 250 -17.31 -19.49 13.47
N ARG A 251 -17.99 -18.46 13.95
CA ARG A 251 -17.85 -17.92 15.31
C ARG A 251 -19.09 -18.15 16.15
N SER A 252 -18.89 -18.38 17.45
CA SER A 252 -19.99 -18.42 18.41
C SER A 252 -20.56 -17.03 18.66
N TYR A 253 -21.86 -16.96 18.94
CA TYR A 253 -22.53 -15.73 19.36
C TYR A 253 -21.95 -15.17 20.65
N LEU A 254 -22.02 -13.84 20.77
CA LEU A 254 -21.58 -13.09 21.94
C LEU A 254 -22.68 -13.04 22.99
N SER A 255 -22.29 -13.23 24.25
CA SER A 255 -23.16 -13.05 25.42
C SER A 255 -22.66 -11.91 26.27
N LEU A 256 -23.58 -11.10 26.80
CA LEU A 256 -23.27 -9.93 27.62
C LEU A 256 -22.42 -10.27 28.85
N GLU A 257 -22.83 -11.28 29.63
CA GLU A 257 -22.12 -11.71 30.85
C GLU A 257 -20.67 -12.09 30.58
N LEU A 258 -20.40 -12.87 29.53
CA LEU A 258 -19.03 -13.24 29.17
C LEU A 258 -18.19 -12.05 28.70
N GLU A 259 -18.80 -11.04 28.07
CA GLU A 259 -18.09 -9.85 27.64
C GLU A 259 -17.74 -8.93 28.82
N PHE A 260 -18.61 -8.82 29.85
CA PHE A 260 -18.27 -8.17 31.11
C PHE A 260 -17.14 -8.92 31.84
N GLU A 261 -17.27 -10.23 32.01
CA GLU A 261 -16.25 -11.04 32.66
C GLU A 261 -14.90 -10.95 31.91
N ARG A 262 -14.93 -10.96 30.58
CA ARG A 262 -13.75 -10.74 29.75
C ARG A 262 -13.13 -9.36 29.98
N MET A 263 -13.95 -8.31 30.08
CA MET A 263 -13.48 -6.97 30.36
C MET A 263 -12.74 -6.91 31.70
N TYR A 264 -13.34 -7.41 32.78
CA TYR A 264 -12.70 -7.43 34.11
C TYR A 264 -11.39 -8.20 34.12
N ARG A 265 -11.34 -9.36 33.44
CA ARG A 265 -10.09 -10.14 33.27
C ARG A 265 -9.00 -9.34 32.55
N ASN A 266 -9.34 -8.63 31.47
CA ASN A 266 -8.37 -7.84 30.73
C ASN A 266 -7.83 -6.68 31.57
N VAL A 267 -8.71 -5.96 32.28
CA VAL A 267 -8.27 -4.86 33.17
C VAL A 267 -7.29 -5.36 34.22
N ARG A 268 -7.56 -6.53 34.83
CA ARG A 268 -6.63 -7.17 35.79
C ARG A 268 -5.31 -7.61 35.16
N GLN A 269 -5.32 -8.06 33.90
CA GLN A 269 -4.08 -8.43 33.21
C GLN A 269 -3.24 -7.20 32.85
N ASP A 270 -3.89 -6.12 32.40
CA ASP A 270 -3.21 -4.88 32.02
C ASP A 270 -2.48 -4.24 33.21
N THR A 271 -3.10 -4.25 34.40
CA THR A 271 -2.47 -3.77 35.63
C THR A 271 -1.31 -4.67 36.06
N ASN A 272 -1.46 -5.99 36.02
CA ASN A 272 -0.38 -6.94 36.31
C ASN A 272 0.80 -6.80 35.34
N ASN A 273 0.54 -6.51 34.08
CA ASN A 273 1.60 -6.27 33.10
C ASN A 273 2.29 -4.94 33.37
N LYS A 274 1.54 -3.90 33.72
CA LYS A 274 2.08 -2.60 34.11
C LYS A 274 2.97 -2.71 35.36
N THR A 275 2.55 -3.43 36.39
CA THR A 275 3.37 -3.63 37.60
C THR A 275 4.64 -4.42 37.29
N LYS A 276 4.59 -5.44 36.43
CA LYS A 276 5.78 -6.18 35.99
C LYS A 276 6.78 -5.31 35.24
N VAL A 277 6.31 -4.43 34.35
CA VAL A 277 7.18 -3.49 33.63
C VAL A 277 7.85 -2.53 34.61
N MET A 278 7.08 -1.90 35.51
CA MET A 278 7.62 -0.98 36.52
C MET A 278 8.68 -1.66 37.42
N ASN A 279 8.41 -2.88 37.89
CA ASN A 279 9.36 -3.64 38.70
C ASN A 279 10.62 -4.05 37.91
N ARG A 280 10.51 -4.28 36.60
CA ARG A 280 11.65 -4.59 35.73
C ARG A 280 12.54 -3.37 35.56
N ASP A 281 11.94 -2.21 35.29
CA ASP A 281 12.65 -0.94 35.15
C ASP A 281 13.33 -0.56 36.48
N GLU A 282 12.67 -0.78 37.63
CA GLU A 282 13.28 -0.58 38.95
C GLU A 282 14.47 -1.51 39.23
N ASN A 283 14.40 -2.77 38.80
CA ASN A 283 15.51 -3.72 38.97
C ASN A 283 16.67 -3.41 38.04
N GLU A 284 16.42 -3.04 36.77
CA GLU A 284 17.46 -2.59 35.84
C GLU A 284 18.13 -1.30 36.35
N ASN A 285 17.37 -0.37 36.92
CA ASN A 285 17.92 0.82 37.55
C ASN A 285 18.75 0.51 38.81
N LYS A 286 18.35 -0.47 39.64
CA LYS A 286 19.14 -0.94 40.80
C LYS A 286 20.42 -1.66 40.38
N ASP A 287 20.38 -2.44 39.31
CA ASP A 287 21.57 -3.11 38.76
C ASP A 287 22.58 -2.10 38.19
N ILE A 288 22.10 -1.03 37.54
CA ILE A 288 22.92 0.11 37.12
C ILE A 288 23.51 0.85 38.34
N ASP A 289 22.70 1.12 39.36
CA ASP A 289 23.17 1.81 40.58
C ASP A 289 24.21 0.97 41.35
N LEU A 290 24.05 -0.37 41.39
CA LEU A 290 25.05 -1.31 41.93
C LEU A 290 26.35 -1.36 41.09
N LEU A 291 26.25 -1.26 39.76
CA LEU A 291 27.41 -1.15 38.87
C LEU A 291 28.20 0.15 39.09
N PHE A 292 27.50 1.27 39.29
CA PHE A 292 28.15 2.54 39.63
C PHE A 292 28.72 2.55 41.05
N LYS A 293 28.06 1.92 42.03
CA LYS A 293 28.56 1.85 43.41
C LYS A 293 29.83 1.00 43.54
N ASN A 294 29.93 -0.11 42.82
CA ASN A 294 31.14 -0.94 42.76
C ASN A 294 32.32 -0.25 42.03
N SER A 295 32.08 0.87 41.33
CA SER A 295 33.12 1.68 40.69
C SER A 295 33.79 2.68 41.63
N TYR A 296 33.20 3.00 42.78
CA TYR A 296 33.71 4.04 43.70
C TYR A 296 34.36 3.50 44.98
N ASP A 297 34.37 2.17 45.18
CA ASP A 297 34.97 1.52 46.36
C ASP A 297 36.35 0.90 46.12
N ASN A 298 37.01 1.15 44.96
CA ASN A 298 38.32 0.59 44.61
C ASN A 298 39.49 1.61 44.61
N ASP A 299 39.45 2.60 45.49
CA ASP A 299 40.55 3.58 45.66
C ASP A 299 41.54 3.22 46.78
N ASN A 300 41.81 1.94 47.04
CA ASN A 300 42.97 1.56 47.86
C ASN A 300 43.63 0.21 47.46
N LEU A 301 44.91 0.35 47.10
CA LEU A 301 45.95 -0.65 46.83
C LEU A 301 45.89 -1.46 45.51
N GLY A 302 46.78 -1.05 44.61
CA GLY A 302 47.63 -1.98 43.87
C GLY A 302 47.27 -2.16 42.39
N PHE A 303 48.11 -1.58 41.53
CA PHE A 303 48.18 -1.85 40.09
C PHE A 303 47.91 -3.32 39.73
N LYS A 304 46.72 -3.61 39.18
CA LYS A 304 46.52 -4.73 38.27
C LYS A 304 45.64 -4.24 37.10
N LYS A 305 46.21 -4.38 35.89
CA LYS A 305 45.58 -4.10 34.60
C LYS A 305 44.13 -4.56 34.58
N GLU A 306 43.22 -3.60 34.47
CA GLU A 306 41.83 -3.87 34.19
C GLU A 306 41.69 -4.44 32.77
N ASN A 307 40.85 -5.46 32.65
CA ASN A 307 40.49 -6.05 31.37
C ASN A 307 39.66 -5.02 30.60
N ASN A 308 40.27 -4.43 29.58
CA ASN A 308 39.62 -3.51 28.66
C ASN A 308 38.31 -4.13 28.16
N ILE A 309 37.22 -3.36 28.21
CA ILE A 309 35.90 -3.69 27.66
C ILE A 309 35.97 -4.21 26.20
N TRP A 310 37.00 -3.79 25.46
CA TRP A 310 37.32 -4.26 24.12
C TRP A 310 37.82 -5.72 24.04
N ASP A 311 38.45 -6.26 25.09
CA ASP A 311 38.89 -7.66 25.15
C ASP A 311 37.73 -8.63 25.39
N SER A 312 36.70 -8.21 26.16
CA SER A 312 35.47 -8.98 26.34
C SER A 312 34.66 -9.03 25.04
N PHE A 313 34.59 -7.91 24.32
CA PHE A 313 33.96 -7.82 23.00
C PHE A 313 34.70 -8.69 21.96
N ALA A 314 36.03 -8.66 21.95
CA ALA A 314 36.85 -9.47 21.05
C ALA A 314 36.74 -10.98 21.35
N LYS A 315 36.63 -11.38 22.63
CA LYS A 315 36.38 -12.79 23.02
C LYS A 315 35.00 -13.28 22.60
N ASN A 316 33.97 -12.43 22.65
CA ASN A 316 32.61 -12.80 22.27
C ASN A 316 32.42 -12.89 20.74
N ILE A 317 33.17 -12.09 19.96
CA ILE A 317 33.18 -12.18 18.49
C ILE A 317 33.95 -13.43 18.01
N LYS A 318 34.92 -13.92 18.79
CA LYS A 318 35.67 -15.14 18.46
C LYS A 318 34.81 -16.42 18.45
N TRP A 319 33.60 -16.41 19.02
CA TRP A 319 32.63 -17.50 18.91
C TRP A 319 31.66 -17.36 17.71
N MET A 320 31.63 -16.19 17.06
CA MET A 320 30.81 -15.93 15.86
C MET A 320 31.61 -15.90 14.54
N LEU A 321 32.94 -15.81 14.58
CA LEU A 321 33.80 -16.02 13.42
C LEU A 321 34.79 -17.17 13.65
N GLY A 322 34.30 -18.37 13.39
CA GLY A 322 35.09 -19.38 12.67
C GLY A 322 35.24 -20.74 13.36
N LYS A 323 34.48 -21.72 12.86
CA LYS A 323 35.06 -22.80 12.03
C LYS A 323 34.04 -23.32 11.03
#